data_AF-A0AAD8Y3I8-F1
#
_entry.id   AF-A0AAD8Y3I8-F1
#
_cell.length_a   1.000
_cell.length_b   1.000
_cell.length_c   1.000
_cell.angle_alpha   90.00
_cell.angle_beta   90.00
_cell.angle_gamma   90.00
#
_symmetry.space_group_name_H-M   'P 1'
#
loop_
_entity.id
_entity.type
_entity.pdbx_description
1 polymer ?
#
loop_
_entity_poly.entity_id
_entity_poly.type
_entity_poly.pdbx_seq_one_letter_code
_entity_poly.pdbx_strand_id
1 'polypeptide(L)'
;MENSPLVGSRRTKQRQRASAGALAQAAAAVGYHGGPADGDDVFVYSGGEAPRHVTRVRIDKSVDVIEERAFYNCEHLVNVETHDGIRRVDRWAFIRCKSLRRVNLKHVVQIGTAAFCECVNLESVEFGDKLETIGRGAFEGCISIKYLKLPSVITIETGAFWKCKVMTDIEFSERLETIETRAFYDCERLERIAIPLKRDLFVYDGFEHDNQFSKCEQLTTVDIVGGIHKTATSLHMDSWRTEMVEEINRINQDLPIIPADEKADEMRQWMGSVLDKMDYFKVEHCRYVREGVTLLELALWKVKLGEKEESCAEGRTKKAKIDVESVRKERRITCGADMVIKNVLPFLQLK
;
A
#
# COMPACT_ATOMS: atom_id res chain seq x y z
N MET A 1 -31.25 59.07 -37.04
CA MET A 1 -31.44 60.53 -37.10
C MET A 1 -30.86 61.06 -35.79
N GLU A 2 -29.59 61.42 -35.81
CA GLU A 2 -29.13 62.82 -35.91
C GLU A 2 -29.60 63.63 -34.71
N ASN A 3 -28.82 64.44 -34.00
CA ASN A 3 -27.43 64.85 -34.06
C ASN A 3 -27.25 65.56 -32.71
N SER A 4 -26.10 65.42 -32.03
CA SER A 4 -25.32 66.59 -31.63
C SER A 4 -24.02 66.22 -30.91
N PRO A 5 -22.95 67.00 -31.10
CA PRO A 5 -21.56 66.54 -30.99
C PRO A 5 -20.75 67.23 -29.88
N LEU A 6 -19.63 66.57 -29.53
CA LEU A 6 -18.24 67.07 -29.43
C LEU A 6 -18.02 68.56 -29.04
N VAL A 7 -17.12 68.97 -28.14
CA VAL A 7 -15.63 68.90 -28.10
C VAL A 7 -15.27 69.75 -26.84
N GLY A 8 -14.24 69.56 -26.02
CA GLY A 8 -13.04 68.75 -26.06
C GLY A 8 -12.28 68.85 -24.72
N SER A 9 -11.39 67.90 -24.42
CA SER A 9 -9.93 68.02 -24.71
C SER A 9 -9.26 68.83 -23.58
N ARG A 10 -8.32 68.34 -22.77
CA ARG A 10 -7.08 67.56 -23.01
C ARG A 10 -6.48 67.42 -21.58
N ARG A 11 -5.89 66.31 -21.11
CA ARG A 11 -4.61 65.76 -21.57
C ARG A 11 -4.38 64.40 -20.88
N THR A 12 -4.21 63.40 -21.73
CA THR A 12 -3.57 62.11 -21.50
C THR A 12 -2.04 62.26 -21.43
N LYS A 13 -1.40 61.44 -20.58
CA LYS A 13 -0.07 60.82 -20.69
C LYS A 13 -0.05 59.74 -19.60
N GLN A 14 0.38 58.49 -19.76
CA GLN A 14 0.98 57.76 -20.87
C GLN A 14 0.94 56.28 -20.44
N ARG A 15 0.40 55.40 -21.30
CA ARG A 15 0.57 53.94 -21.23
C ARG A 15 2.05 53.60 -21.49
N GLN A 16 2.57 52.54 -20.85
CA GLN A 16 3.06 51.37 -21.60
C GLN A 16 3.36 50.17 -20.69
N ARG A 17 3.01 49.00 -21.22
CA ARG A 17 3.26 47.64 -20.74
C ARG A 17 4.72 47.24 -20.99
N ALA A 18 5.24 46.34 -20.14
CA ALA A 18 6.23 45.27 -20.36
C ALA A 18 6.95 45.06 -19.01
N SER A 19 7.38 43.90 -18.56
CA SER A 19 7.35 42.52 -19.02
C SER A 19 7.86 41.67 -17.83
N ALA A 20 7.76 40.36 -17.97
CA ALA A 20 8.34 39.34 -17.09
C ALA A 20 9.71 39.69 -16.46
N GLY A 21 9.88 39.27 -15.20
CA GLY A 21 11.19 39.17 -14.54
C GLY A 21 11.13 39.48 -13.04
N ALA A 22 10.89 38.47 -12.21
CA ALA A 22 11.41 38.35 -10.84
C ALA A 22 10.83 37.10 -10.13
N LEU A 23 11.25 35.91 -10.57
CA LEU A 23 11.32 34.72 -9.73
C LEU A 23 12.76 34.62 -9.26
N ALA A 24 13.05 35.05 -8.03
CA ALA A 24 14.14 34.62 -7.15
C ALA A 24 14.35 35.67 -6.05
N GLN A 25 14.67 35.18 -4.86
CA GLN A 25 15.12 35.91 -3.67
C GLN A 25 14.05 36.52 -2.76
N ALA A 26 13.63 35.71 -1.79
CA ALA A 26 13.42 36.18 -0.43
C ALA A 26 13.85 35.07 0.57
N ALA A 27 15.17 34.82 0.63
CA ALA A 27 15.79 34.27 1.82
C ALA A 27 15.94 35.45 2.80
N ALA A 28 15.02 35.59 3.74
CA ALA A 28 15.11 36.59 4.80
C ALA A 28 15.47 35.86 6.10
N ALA A 29 16.70 36.13 6.54
CA ALA A 29 17.28 35.70 7.79
C ALA A 29 16.41 36.10 9.00
N VAL A 30 16.19 35.14 9.90
CA VAL A 30 15.83 35.42 11.30
C VAL A 30 17.05 35.11 12.15
N GLY A 31 17.41 36.08 12.99
CA GLY A 31 18.71 36.21 13.64
C GLY A 31 19.08 35.05 14.56
N TYR A 32 20.34 34.65 14.42
CA TYR A 32 21.07 33.82 15.37
C TYR A 32 21.49 34.70 16.56
N HIS A 33 20.92 34.46 17.75
CA HIS A 33 21.54 34.91 19.00
C HIS A 33 22.21 33.69 19.65
N GLY A 34 23.53 33.64 19.54
CA GLY A 34 24.34 32.63 20.20
C GLY A 34 24.58 32.97 21.68
N GLY A 35 24.46 31.94 22.52
CA GLY A 35 25.11 31.80 23.82
C GLY A 35 25.45 30.32 24.04
N PRO A 36 26.58 29.94 24.65
CA PRO A 36 26.95 28.54 24.80
C PRO A 36 26.53 27.95 26.16
N ALA A 37 26.35 26.62 26.14
CA ALA A 37 26.43 25.65 27.23
C ALA A 37 25.15 25.29 28.02
N ASP A 38 24.87 23.97 27.99
CA ASP A 38 24.02 23.15 28.87
C ASP A 38 22.51 23.46 28.94
N GLY A 39 21.75 22.62 28.25
CA GLY A 39 20.28 22.54 28.36
C GLY A 39 19.65 22.25 27.02
N ASP A 40 19.13 21.03 26.84
CA ASP A 40 17.91 20.68 26.08
C ASP A 40 17.30 21.73 25.11
N ASP A 41 18.07 22.28 24.17
CA ASP A 41 17.55 23.25 23.21
C ASP A 41 16.66 22.52 22.20
N VAL A 42 15.34 22.68 22.39
CA VAL A 42 14.32 22.16 21.49
C VAL A 42 14.02 23.20 20.43
N PHE A 43 14.36 22.91 19.18
CA PHE A 43 14.00 23.75 18.04
C PHE A 43 12.49 23.66 17.77
N VAL A 44 11.81 24.81 17.74
CA VAL A 44 10.38 24.87 17.40
C VAL A 44 10.23 25.05 15.90
N TYR A 45 9.67 24.05 15.22
CA TYR A 45 9.44 24.07 13.78
C TYR A 45 8.08 24.69 13.45
N SER A 46 8.06 25.75 12.66
CA SER A 46 6.85 26.45 12.23
C SER A 46 6.71 26.56 10.69
N GLY A 47 7.50 25.80 9.92
CA GLY A 47 7.52 25.80 8.45
C GLY A 47 8.91 25.99 7.84
N GLY A 48 9.07 25.69 6.55
CA GLY A 48 10.32 25.81 5.81
C GLY A 48 11.33 24.70 6.07
N GLU A 49 12.63 24.98 5.86
CA GLU A 49 13.76 24.06 6.13
C GLU A 49 14.40 24.39 7.50
N ALA A 50 14.52 23.39 8.36
CA ALA A 50 15.15 23.51 9.67
C ALA A 50 16.68 23.53 9.57
N PRO A 51 17.38 24.12 10.57
CA PRO A 51 18.84 24.08 10.62
C PRO A 51 19.38 22.64 10.71
N ARG A 52 20.41 22.30 9.93
CA ARG A 52 20.95 20.92 9.86
C ARG A 52 21.54 20.35 11.14
N HIS A 53 21.84 21.22 12.12
CA HIS A 53 22.44 20.84 13.39
C HIS A 53 21.41 20.58 14.49
N VAL A 54 20.10 20.66 14.20
CA VAL A 54 19.06 20.38 15.19
C VAL A 54 19.15 18.95 15.69
N THR A 55 18.98 18.77 17.00
CA THR A 55 19.01 17.47 17.68
C THR A 55 17.64 17.10 18.24
N ARG A 56 16.87 18.07 18.69
CA ARG A 56 15.51 17.92 19.22
C ARG A 56 14.60 18.95 18.57
N VAL A 57 13.46 18.49 18.07
CA VAL A 57 12.48 19.34 17.40
C VAL A 57 11.12 19.18 18.06
N ARG A 58 10.40 20.28 18.22
CA ARG A 58 8.97 20.31 18.51
C ARG A 58 8.24 20.98 17.36
N ILE A 59 7.28 20.27 16.77
CA ILE A 59 6.44 20.83 15.71
C ILE A 59 5.42 21.79 16.34
N ASP A 60 5.36 23.03 15.84
CA ASP A 60 4.40 24.02 16.32
C ASP A 60 2.96 23.63 15.97
N LYS A 61 2.01 23.95 16.86
CA LYS A 61 0.60 23.58 16.71
C LYS A 61 -0.07 24.16 15.45
N SER A 62 0.49 25.22 14.86
CA SER A 62 0.00 25.80 13.61
C SER A 62 0.34 24.96 12.38
N VAL A 63 1.26 24.01 12.49
CA VAL A 63 1.73 23.18 11.37
C VAL A 63 0.80 21.98 11.22
N ASP A 64 0.16 21.84 10.08
CA ASP A 64 -0.61 20.64 9.70
C ASP A 64 0.11 19.77 8.66
N VAL A 65 1.15 20.30 8.02
CA VAL A 65 2.00 19.62 7.03
C VAL A 65 3.46 19.82 7.38
N ILE A 66 4.22 18.73 7.50
CA ILE A 66 5.69 18.80 7.52
C ILE A 66 6.14 18.88 6.07
N GLU A 67 6.59 20.07 5.67
CA GLU A 67 6.78 20.44 4.26
C GLU A 67 7.96 19.72 3.59
N GLU A 68 8.03 19.85 2.26
CA GLU A 68 9.12 19.29 1.46
C GLU A 68 10.48 19.75 2.01
N ARG A 69 11.37 18.79 2.29
CA ARG A 69 12.72 19.01 2.84
C ARG A 69 12.81 19.66 4.22
N ALA A 70 11.73 19.67 5.01
CA ALA A 70 11.70 20.31 6.34
C ALA A 70 12.90 20.01 7.25
N PHE A 71 13.41 18.78 7.23
CA PHE A 71 14.56 18.30 8.01
C PHE A 71 15.57 17.55 7.12
N TYR A 72 15.72 17.97 5.86
CA TYR A 72 16.63 17.35 4.90
C TYR A 72 18.07 17.30 5.45
N ASN A 73 18.68 16.10 5.49
CA ASN A 73 20.03 15.88 6.02
C ASN A 73 20.25 16.40 7.46
N CYS A 74 19.23 16.43 8.32
CA CYS A 74 19.41 16.68 9.75
C CYS A 74 19.99 15.43 10.44
N GLU A 75 21.25 15.10 10.16
CA GLU A 75 21.86 13.82 10.56
C GLU A 75 21.93 13.62 12.08
N HIS A 76 21.89 14.70 12.86
CA HIS A 76 21.93 14.69 14.33
C HIS A 76 20.54 14.76 14.99
N LEU A 77 19.46 14.85 14.22
CA LEU A 77 18.10 14.89 14.75
C LEU A 77 17.75 13.56 15.42
N VAL A 78 17.56 13.58 16.73
CA VAL A 78 17.26 12.38 17.55
C VAL A 78 15.77 12.25 17.83
N ASN A 79 15.10 13.37 18.12
CA ASN A 79 13.72 13.38 18.58
C ASN A 79 12.88 14.45 17.85
N VAL A 80 11.66 14.08 17.47
CA VAL A 80 10.65 14.96 16.87
C VAL A 80 9.36 14.82 17.65
N GLU A 81 9.01 15.84 18.40
CA GLU A 81 7.76 15.95 19.15
C GLU A 81 6.66 16.49 18.20
N THR A 82 5.74 15.63 17.81
CA THR A 82 4.59 15.95 16.94
C THR A 82 3.33 16.24 17.77
N HIS A 83 2.26 16.69 17.10
CA HIS A 83 0.93 16.88 17.69
C HIS A 83 -0.16 16.33 16.76
N ASP A 84 -1.40 16.21 17.27
CA ASP A 84 -2.51 15.53 16.58
C ASP A 84 -3.07 16.28 15.35
N GLY A 85 -2.54 17.48 15.10
CA GLY A 85 -2.88 18.33 13.96
C GLY A 85 -2.13 17.97 12.67
N ILE A 86 -1.05 17.20 12.75
CA ILE A 86 -0.26 16.82 11.57
C ILE A 86 -1.06 15.85 10.71
N ARG A 87 -1.27 16.23 9.45
CA ARG A 87 -2.01 15.47 8.44
C ARG A 87 -1.12 14.86 7.38
N ARG A 88 0.00 15.50 7.04
CA ARG A 88 0.87 15.04 5.95
C ARG A 88 2.34 15.27 6.27
N VAL A 89 3.17 14.34 5.79
CA VAL A 89 4.63 14.49 5.72
C VAL A 89 5.01 14.49 4.25
N ASP A 90 5.54 15.60 3.76
CA ASP A 90 5.82 15.78 2.33
C ASP A 90 7.15 15.15 1.91
N ARG A 91 7.44 15.25 0.61
CA ARG A 91 8.59 14.61 -0.01
C ARG A 91 9.89 15.02 0.66
N TRP A 92 10.77 14.05 0.89
CA TRP A 92 12.11 14.28 1.46
C TRP A 92 12.13 14.98 2.83
N ALA A 93 11.02 15.04 3.56
CA ALA A 93 10.91 15.82 4.81
C ALA A 93 11.98 15.45 5.85
N PHE A 94 12.31 14.17 5.99
CA PHE A 94 13.28 13.63 6.96
C PHE A 94 14.38 12.81 6.29
N ILE A 95 14.60 12.95 4.98
CA ILE A 95 15.64 12.17 4.29
C ILE A 95 17.00 12.34 4.98
N ARG A 96 17.69 11.22 5.20
CA ARG A 96 19.00 11.14 5.88
C ARG A 96 19.02 11.73 7.29
N CYS A 97 17.89 11.73 8.03
CA CYS A 97 17.89 11.96 9.48
C CYS A 97 18.46 10.72 10.20
N LYS A 98 19.77 10.50 10.06
CA LYS A 98 20.45 9.26 10.47
C LYS A 98 20.37 8.98 11.98
N SER A 99 20.22 9.98 12.82
CA SER A 99 20.08 9.80 14.28
C SER A 99 18.63 9.64 14.77
N LEU A 100 17.64 9.80 13.88
CA LEU A 100 16.24 9.75 14.27
C LEU A 100 15.87 8.32 14.62
N ARG A 101 15.43 8.09 15.86
CA ARG A 101 15.09 6.73 16.34
C ARG A 101 13.62 6.41 16.32
N ARG A 102 12.79 7.41 16.60
CA ARG A 102 11.34 7.26 16.75
C ARG A 102 10.63 8.49 16.22
N VAL A 103 9.46 8.28 15.64
CA VAL A 103 8.57 9.37 15.22
C VAL A 103 7.12 8.95 15.40
N ASN A 104 6.30 9.86 15.92
CA ASN A 104 4.87 9.65 16.12
C ASN A 104 4.08 10.30 14.97
N LEU A 105 3.41 9.48 14.17
CA LEU A 105 2.62 9.86 13.00
C LEU A 105 1.16 9.37 13.12
N LYS A 106 0.62 9.27 14.34
CA LYS A 106 -0.73 8.75 14.63
C LYS A 106 -1.87 9.40 13.83
N HIS A 107 -1.71 10.65 13.42
CA HIS A 107 -2.77 11.42 12.77
C HIS A 107 -2.49 11.75 11.30
N VAL A 108 -1.38 11.24 10.77
CA VAL A 108 -0.96 11.43 9.38
C VAL A 108 -1.81 10.56 8.46
N VAL A 109 -2.27 11.17 7.38
CA VAL A 109 -3.04 10.53 6.30
C VAL A 109 -2.13 10.09 5.16
N GLN A 110 -1.06 10.84 4.89
CA GLN A 110 -0.17 10.60 3.76
C GLN A 110 1.30 10.86 4.12
N ILE A 111 2.16 9.94 3.68
CA ILE A 111 3.61 10.07 3.75
C ILE A 111 4.15 10.15 2.32
N GLY A 112 4.87 11.23 2.01
CA GLY A 112 5.35 11.53 0.67
C GLY A 112 6.57 10.72 0.24
N THR A 113 6.93 10.88 -1.04
CA THR A 113 8.10 10.26 -1.66
C THR A 113 9.37 10.49 -0.85
N ALA A 114 10.06 9.40 -0.51
CA ALA A 114 11.33 9.41 0.20
C ALA A 114 11.34 10.26 1.50
N ALA A 115 10.18 10.40 2.16
CA ALA A 115 10.02 11.24 3.35
C ALA A 115 10.99 10.86 4.48
N PHE A 116 11.24 9.58 4.73
CA PHE A 116 12.16 9.05 5.74
C PHE A 116 13.31 8.23 5.12
N CYS A 117 13.60 8.41 3.84
CA CYS A 117 14.64 7.66 3.15
C CYS A 117 16.01 7.82 3.86
N GLU A 118 16.75 6.72 4.02
CA GLU A 118 18.02 6.62 4.74
C GLU A 118 17.98 7.11 6.21
N CYS A 119 16.83 7.05 6.88
CA CYS A 119 16.75 7.16 8.35
C CYS A 119 17.24 5.85 9.01
N VAL A 120 18.54 5.58 8.92
CA VAL A 120 19.13 4.27 9.22
C VAL A 120 18.94 3.80 10.66
N ASN A 121 18.77 4.70 11.64
CA ASN A 121 18.51 4.37 13.04
C ASN A 121 17.03 4.45 13.43
N LEU A 122 16.11 4.65 12.47
CA LEU A 122 14.68 4.69 12.75
C LEU A 122 14.22 3.27 13.13
N GLU A 123 13.92 3.08 14.41
CA GLU A 123 13.57 1.78 14.99
C GLU A 123 12.04 1.57 15.03
N SER A 124 11.30 2.66 15.23
CA SER A 124 9.86 2.63 15.48
C SER A 124 9.18 3.85 14.87
N VAL A 125 8.05 3.59 14.20
CA VAL A 125 7.14 4.62 13.71
C VAL A 125 5.76 4.29 14.23
N GLU A 126 5.15 5.22 14.96
CA GLU A 126 3.78 5.04 15.43
C GLU A 126 2.80 5.57 14.39
N PHE A 127 2.13 4.64 13.69
CA PHE A 127 1.04 4.96 12.76
C PHE A 127 -0.31 4.87 13.46
N GLY A 128 -1.29 5.63 12.97
CA GLY A 128 -2.68 5.53 13.42
C GLY A 128 -3.60 4.88 12.39
N ASP A 129 -4.89 5.09 12.60
CA ASP A 129 -5.99 4.53 11.82
C ASP A 129 -6.41 5.38 10.61
N LYS A 130 -5.69 6.48 10.35
CA LYS A 130 -5.96 7.40 9.24
C LYS A 130 -4.95 7.35 8.10
N LEU A 131 -3.86 6.61 8.24
CA LEU A 131 -2.81 6.57 7.22
C LEU A 131 -3.32 5.80 6.00
N GLU A 132 -3.42 6.47 4.86
CA GLU A 132 -3.96 5.89 3.62
C GLU A 132 -2.86 5.57 2.61
N THR A 133 -1.82 6.40 2.52
CA THR A 133 -0.78 6.28 1.49
C THR A 133 0.63 6.38 2.07
N ILE A 134 1.48 5.43 1.68
CA ILE A 134 2.93 5.47 1.90
C ILE A 134 3.61 5.61 0.54
N GLY A 135 4.24 6.76 0.33
CA GLY A 135 4.80 7.16 -0.95
C GLY A 135 6.07 6.41 -1.36
N ARG A 136 6.43 6.59 -2.64
CA ARG A 136 7.59 5.95 -3.27
C ARG A 136 8.86 6.14 -2.45
N GLY A 137 9.52 5.04 -2.08
CA GLY A 137 10.76 5.08 -1.29
C GLY A 137 10.62 5.72 0.10
N ALA A 138 9.41 5.92 0.64
CA ALA A 138 9.19 6.68 1.87
C ALA A 138 10.08 6.26 3.04
N PHE A 139 10.34 4.97 3.21
CA PHE A 139 11.22 4.38 4.22
C PHE A 139 12.39 3.60 3.60
N GLU A 140 12.77 3.91 2.37
CA GLU A 140 13.90 3.25 1.70
C GLU A 140 15.18 3.37 2.55
N GLY A 141 15.86 2.25 2.82
CA GLY A 141 17.09 2.23 3.61
C GLY A 141 16.90 2.45 5.12
N CYS A 142 15.67 2.37 5.64
CA CYS A 142 15.42 2.35 7.09
C CYS A 142 15.78 1.00 7.70
N ILE A 143 17.08 0.70 7.78
CA ILE A 143 17.62 -0.62 8.15
C ILE A 143 17.38 -1.03 9.61
N SER A 144 16.83 -0.15 10.46
CA SER A 144 16.58 -0.45 11.89
C SER A 144 15.10 -0.71 12.22
N ILE A 145 14.17 -0.53 11.27
CA ILE A 145 12.75 -0.79 11.51
C ILE A 145 12.53 -2.31 11.64
N LYS A 146 12.07 -2.75 12.81
CA LYS A 146 11.85 -4.18 13.09
C LYS A 146 10.41 -4.65 12.85
N TYR A 147 9.44 -3.82 13.22
CA TYR A 147 8.02 -4.17 13.20
C TYR A 147 7.20 -2.99 12.70
N LEU A 148 6.26 -3.26 11.80
CA LEU A 148 5.28 -2.28 11.35
C LEU A 148 3.86 -2.85 11.43
N LYS A 149 2.96 -2.08 12.05
CA LYS A 149 1.52 -2.30 11.99
C LYS A 149 0.88 -1.18 11.18
N LEU A 150 0.23 -1.54 10.08
CA LEU A 150 -0.36 -0.61 9.11
C LEU A 150 -1.88 -0.85 9.02
N PRO A 151 -2.66 -0.45 10.03
CA PRO A 151 -4.06 -0.88 10.17
C PRO A 151 -5.04 -0.18 9.21
N SER A 152 -4.63 0.85 8.51
CA SER A 152 -5.53 1.69 7.69
C SER A 152 -5.05 1.94 6.27
N VAL A 153 -3.84 1.51 5.94
CA VAL A 153 -3.18 1.81 4.67
C VAL A 153 -3.94 1.19 3.50
N ILE A 154 -4.13 1.99 2.47
CA ILE A 154 -4.78 1.63 1.21
C ILE A 154 -3.71 1.33 0.15
N THR A 155 -2.68 2.18 0.06
CA THR A 155 -1.66 2.12 -1.01
C THR A 155 -0.25 2.17 -0.45
N ILE A 156 0.57 1.21 -0.89
CA ILE A 156 2.02 1.17 -0.73
C ILE A 156 2.67 1.37 -2.10
N GLU A 157 3.31 2.53 -2.28
CA GLU A 157 3.96 2.87 -3.54
C GLU A 157 5.32 2.19 -3.71
N THR A 158 5.85 2.29 -4.93
CA THR A 158 7.07 1.62 -5.39
C THR A 158 8.23 1.84 -4.41
N GLY A 159 8.86 0.75 -3.96
CA GLY A 159 10.05 0.84 -3.11
C GLY A 159 9.82 1.41 -1.70
N ALA A 160 8.57 1.61 -1.25
CA ALA A 160 8.27 2.27 0.02
C ALA A 160 9.10 1.79 1.22
N PHE A 161 9.42 0.49 1.31
CA PHE A 161 10.23 -0.13 2.35
C PHE A 161 11.48 -0.84 1.81
N TRP A 162 11.96 -0.47 0.62
CA TRP A 162 13.17 -1.05 0.03
C TRP A 162 14.32 -0.99 1.07
N LYS A 163 15.01 -2.12 1.32
CA LYS A 163 16.18 -2.23 2.20
C LYS A 163 15.85 -2.04 3.68
N CYS A 164 14.61 -2.28 4.11
CA CYS A 164 14.28 -2.43 5.53
C CYS A 164 14.75 -3.81 6.05
N LYS A 165 16.08 -4.00 6.09
CA LYS A 165 16.72 -5.32 6.21
C LYS A 165 16.39 -6.10 7.48
N VAL A 166 16.03 -5.43 8.59
CA VAL A 166 15.76 -6.09 9.88
C VAL A 166 14.28 -6.27 10.21
N MET A 167 13.39 -5.84 9.31
CA MET A 167 11.95 -6.01 9.51
C MET A 167 11.61 -7.50 9.50
N THR A 168 10.96 -8.02 10.54
CA THR A 168 10.58 -9.44 10.62
C THR A 168 9.10 -9.68 10.31
N ASP A 169 8.26 -8.70 10.65
CA ASP A 169 6.81 -8.84 10.59
C ASP A 169 6.16 -7.55 10.09
N ILE A 170 5.18 -7.72 9.21
CA ILE A 170 4.30 -6.64 8.77
C ILE A 170 2.84 -7.07 8.70
N GLU A 171 1.95 -6.25 9.27
CA GLU A 171 0.51 -6.51 9.32
C GLU A 171 -0.27 -5.38 8.65
N PHE A 172 -1.08 -5.74 7.65
CA PHE A 172 -2.04 -4.86 6.98
C PHE A 172 -3.48 -5.21 7.32
N SER A 173 -4.41 -4.28 7.09
CA SER A 173 -5.85 -4.51 7.24
C SER A 173 -6.55 -4.88 5.93
N GLU A 174 -7.85 -5.18 6.02
CA GLU A 174 -8.72 -5.40 4.85
C GLU A 174 -8.80 -4.18 3.92
N ARG A 175 -8.38 -2.99 4.37
CA ARG A 175 -8.40 -1.76 3.55
C ARG A 175 -7.31 -1.73 2.48
N LEU A 176 -6.22 -2.49 2.63
CA LEU A 176 -5.12 -2.47 1.67
C LEU A 176 -5.62 -2.86 0.26
N GLU A 177 -5.35 -2.03 -0.73
CA GLU A 177 -5.76 -2.21 -2.13
C GLU A 177 -4.57 -2.45 -3.04
N THR A 178 -3.44 -1.78 -2.83
CA THR A 178 -2.29 -1.87 -3.75
C THR A 178 -0.94 -1.90 -3.02
N ILE A 179 -0.06 -2.76 -3.53
CA ILE A 179 1.37 -2.84 -3.23
C ILE A 179 2.11 -2.82 -4.57
N GLU A 180 2.82 -1.71 -4.83
CA GLU A 180 3.57 -1.52 -6.07
C GLU A 180 4.94 -2.21 -6.07
N THR A 181 5.52 -2.37 -7.27
CA THR A 181 6.85 -2.97 -7.52
C THR A 181 7.89 -2.60 -6.45
N ARG A 182 8.69 -3.58 -6.03
CA ARG A 182 9.81 -3.40 -5.09
C ARG A 182 9.45 -2.81 -3.71
N ALA A 183 8.17 -2.69 -3.34
CA ALA A 183 7.75 -2.13 -2.05
C ALA A 183 8.53 -2.68 -0.84
N PHE A 184 8.87 -3.97 -0.84
CA PHE A 184 9.64 -4.68 0.19
C PHE A 184 10.92 -5.29 -0.36
N TYR A 185 11.49 -4.74 -1.44
CA TYR A 185 12.72 -5.28 -2.02
C TYR A 185 13.87 -5.26 -1.00
N ASP A 186 14.65 -6.34 -0.90
CA ASP A 186 15.80 -6.46 0.00
C ASP A 186 15.43 -6.32 1.50
N CYS A 187 14.23 -6.73 1.88
CA CYS A 187 13.83 -6.92 3.28
C CYS A 187 14.23 -8.34 3.74
N GLU A 188 15.53 -8.59 3.84
CA GLU A 188 16.13 -9.92 4.01
C GLU A 188 15.56 -10.72 5.20
N ARG A 189 15.21 -10.06 6.30
CA ARG A 189 14.70 -10.70 7.53
C ARG A 189 13.18 -10.76 7.63
N LEU A 190 12.43 -10.34 6.60
CA LEU A 190 10.98 -10.38 6.64
C LEU A 190 10.53 -11.83 6.69
N GLU A 191 10.04 -12.30 7.83
CA GLU A 191 9.62 -13.68 8.07
C GLU A 191 8.13 -13.87 7.79
N ARG A 192 7.32 -12.87 8.14
CA ARG A 192 5.87 -12.94 8.07
C ARG A 192 5.24 -11.67 7.52
N ILE A 193 4.24 -11.86 6.67
CA ILE A 193 3.34 -10.80 6.19
C ILE A 193 1.88 -11.19 6.39
N ALA A 194 1.05 -10.23 6.83
CA ALA A 194 -0.41 -10.39 6.85
C ALA A 194 -1.08 -9.41 5.89
N ILE A 195 -1.72 -9.91 4.84
CA ILE A 195 -2.34 -9.12 3.75
C ILE A 195 -3.77 -9.58 3.47
N PRO A 196 -4.67 -8.68 3.01
CA PRO A 196 -5.93 -9.13 2.47
C PRO A 196 -5.71 -9.83 1.13
N LEU A 197 -6.65 -10.69 0.75
CA LEU A 197 -6.70 -11.20 -0.61
C LEU A 197 -7.61 -10.24 -1.39
N LYS A 198 -7.11 -9.65 -2.50
CA LYS A 198 -7.85 -8.75 -3.39
C LYS A 198 -7.34 -8.91 -4.83
N ARG A 199 -8.21 -8.60 -5.79
CA ARG A 199 -7.81 -8.47 -7.19
C ARG A 199 -6.82 -7.31 -7.31
N ASP A 200 -5.80 -7.46 -8.14
CA ASP A 200 -4.85 -6.39 -8.46
C ASP A 200 -4.06 -5.83 -7.25
N LEU A 201 -4.00 -6.57 -6.13
CA LEU A 201 -3.25 -6.17 -4.93
C LEU A 201 -1.78 -5.89 -5.24
N PHE A 202 -1.18 -6.65 -6.16
CA PHE A 202 0.20 -6.50 -6.58
C PHE A 202 0.24 -5.78 -7.92
N VAL A 203 0.76 -4.55 -7.91
CA VAL A 203 0.90 -3.72 -9.10
C VAL A 203 2.33 -3.79 -9.61
N TYR A 204 2.50 -4.11 -10.89
CA TYR A 204 3.80 -4.19 -11.55
C TYR A 204 3.98 -3.00 -12.51
N ASP A 205 5.19 -2.45 -12.51
CA ASP A 205 5.62 -1.32 -13.36
C ASP A 205 6.07 -1.73 -14.77
N GLY A 206 5.89 -3.01 -15.13
CA GLY A 206 6.19 -3.55 -16.46
C GLY A 206 7.65 -3.95 -16.69
N PHE A 207 8.53 -3.82 -15.70
CA PHE A 207 9.92 -4.28 -15.79
C PHE A 207 10.07 -5.69 -15.19
N GLU A 208 10.59 -6.64 -15.97
CA GLU A 208 10.36 -8.09 -15.79
C GLU A 208 11.12 -8.81 -14.66
N HIS A 209 11.91 -8.11 -13.85
CA HIS A 209 12.87 -8.78 -12.96
C HIS A 209 12.49 -8.78 -11.48
N ASP A 210 11.91 -7.70 -10.95
CA ASP A 210 11.67 -7.57 -9.51
C ASP A 210 10.18 -7.49 -9.16
N ASN A 211 9.76 -8.27 -8.16
CA ASN A 211 8.43 -8.17 -7.58
C ASN A 211 8.47 -7.35 -6.28
N GLN A 212 7.34 -7.27 -5.57
CA GLN A 212 7.17 -6.54 -4.32
C GLN A 212 8.09 -7.05 -3.20
N PHE A 213 8.43 -8.34 -3.19
CA PHE A 213 9.16 -9.04 -2.12
C PHE A 213 10.47 -9.67 -2.61
N SER A 214 11.02 -9.23 -3.76
CA SER A 214 12.31 -9.72 -4.24
C SER A 214 13.38 -9.52 -3.16
N LYS A 215 14.20 -10.55 -2.91
CA LYS A 215 15.21 -10.57 -1.84
C LYS A 215 14.64 -10.50 -0.39
N CYS A 216 13.39 -10.89 -0.19
CA CYS A 216 12.87 -11.26 1.14
C CYS A 216 13.20 -12.72 1.44
N GLU A 217 14.45 -13.01 1.77
CA GLU A 217 14.99 -14.38 1.85
C GLU A 217 14.37 -15.22 2.99
N GLN A 218 13.93 -14.57 4.08
CA GLN A 218 13.36 -15.25 5.24
C GLN A 218 11.83 -15.35 5.21
N LEU A 219 11.17 -14.89 4.14
CA LEU A 219 9.71 -14.84 4.08
C LEU A 219 9.12 -16.24 3.97
N THR A 220 8.59 -16.72 5.11
CA THR A 220 8.07 -18.08 5.27
C THR A 220 6.60 -18.11 5.69
N THR A 221 6.00 -16.98 6.05
CA THR A 221 4.59 -16.96 6.50
C THR A 221 3.79 -15.86 5.81
N VAL A 222 2.66 -16.23 5.21
CA VAL A 222 1.67 -15.30 4.68
C VAL A 222 0.32 -15.57 5.36
N ASP A 223 -0.16 -14.59 6.11
CA ASP A 223 -1.46 -14.63 6.78
C ASP A 223 -2.50 -13.86 5.96
N ILE A 224 -3.60 -14.53 5.62
CA ILE A 224 -4.70 -13.89 4.89
C ILE A 224 -5.62 -13.18 5.90
N VAL A 225 -5.68 -11.85 5.81
CA VAL A 225 -6.52 -11.00 6.64
C VAL A 225 -7.91 -10.90 6.02
N GLY A 226 -8.94 -10.97 6.87
CA GLY A 226 -10.36 -10.79 6.49
C GLY A 226 -11.13 -12.02 6.04
N GLY A 227 -10.47 -13.18 6.04
CA GLY A 227 -11.11 -14.47 5.77
C GLY A 227 -11.43 -14.66 4.29
N ILE A 228 -10.93 -15.76 3.72
CA ILE A 228 -11.03 -16.08 2.29
C ILE A 228 -12.46 -15.99 1.75
N HIS A 229 -13.49 -16.27 2.56
CA HIS A 229 -14.89 -16.22 2.16
C HIS A 229 -15.35 -14.81 1.75
N LYS A 230 -14.97 -13.74 2.47
CA LYS A 230 -15.35 -12.37 2.11
C LYS A 230 -14.61 -11.91 0.86
N THR A 231 -13.32 -12.18 0.79
CA THR A 231 -12.54 -11.90 -0.42
C THR A 231 -13.07 -12.64 -1.63
N ALA A 232 -13.35 -13.93 -1.50
CA ALA A 232 -13.83 -14.73 -2.61
C ALA A 232 -15.23 -14.26 -3.06
N THR A 233 -16.04 -13.77 -2.11
CA THR A 233 -17.30 -13.08 -2.39
C THR A 233 -17.05 -11.78 -3.16
N SER A 234 -16.09 -10.94 -2.74
CA SER A 234 -15.73 -9.70 -3.45
C SER A 234 -15.05 -9.95 -4.80
N LEU A 235 -14.46 -11.13 -5.00
CA LEU A 235 -13.71 -11.46 -6.21
C LEU A 235 -14.58 -11.85 -7.40
N HIS A 236 -15.86 -12.25 -7.24
CA HIS A 236 -16.85 -12.34 -8.35
C HIS A 236 -18.30 -12.76 -7.95
N MET A 237 -18.65 -12.91 -6.67
CA MET A 237 -19.99 -13.45 -6.32
C MET A 237 -21.14 -12.45 -6.48
N ASP A 238 -20.87 -11.15 -6.47
CA ASP A 238 -21.92 -10.13 -6.66
C ASP A 238 -22.37 -9.99 -8.12
N SER A 239 -21.49 -10.26 -9.09
CA SER A 239 -21.88 -10.37 -10.51
C SER A 239 -22.82 -11.56 -10.72
N TRP A 240 -22.43 -12.73 -10.19
CA TRP A 240 -23.27 -13.92 -10.23
C TRP A 240 -24.63 -13.68 -9.55
N ARG A 241 -24.64 -13.06 -8.36
CA ARG A 241 -25.88 -12.72 -7.65
C ARG A 241 -26.80 -11.85 -8.51
N THR A 242 -26.23 -10.85 -9.18
CA THR A 242 -26.98 -9.91 -10.04
C THR A 242 -27.54 -10.64 -11.26
N GLU A 243 -26.74 -11.43 -11.96
CA GLU A 243 -27.16 -12.22 -13.11
C GLU A 243 -28.25 -13.24 -12.77
N MET A 244 -28.16 -13.90 -11.62
CA MET A 244 -29.21 -14.82 -11.15
C MET A 244 -30.52 -14.10 -10.83
N VAL A 245 -30.45 -12.90 -10.25
CA VAL A 245 -31.64 -12.07 -10.00
C VAL A 245 -32.28 -11.67 -11.34
N GLU A 246 -31.50 -11.30 -12.34
CA GLU A 246 -32.00 -10.99 -13.68
C GLU A 246 -32.61 -12.22 -14.36
N GLU A 247 -32.01 -13.40 -14.23
CA GLU A 247 -32.55 -14.65 -14.78
C GLU A 247 -33.91 -15.03 -14.17
N ILE A 248 -34.04 -14.87 -12.85
CA ILE A 248 -35.28 -15.09 -12.12
C ILE A 248 -36.34 -14.07 -12.56
N ASN A 249 -35.95 -12.81 -12.74
CA ASN A 249 -36.87 -11.78 -13.21
C ASN A 249 -37.34 -12.01 -14.64
N ARG A 250 -36.45 -12.45 -15.55
CA ARG A 250 -36.80 -12.85 -16.93
C ARG A 250 -37.86 -13.94 -16.92
N ILE A 251 -37.61 -15.05 -16.24
CA ILE A 251 -38.57 -16.16 -16.29
C ILE A 251 -39.91 -15.82 -15.64
N ASN A 252 -39.91 -14.99 -14.59
CA ASN A 252 -41.16 -14.52 -13.97
C ASN A 252 -41.99 -13.63 -14.91
N GLN A 253 -41.36 -12.95 -15.88
CA GLN A 253 -42.04 -12.16 -16.91
C GLN A 253 -42.52 -13.03 -18.08
N ASP A 254 -41.76 -14.06 -18.45
CA ASP A 254 -42.04 -14.86 -19.65
C ASP A 254 -43.05 -15.99 -19.37
N LEU A 255 -42.97 -16.68 -18.23
CA LEU A 255 -43.83 -17.83 -17.89
C LEU A 255 -45.36 -17.57 -17.98
N PRO A 256 -45.86 -16.37 -17.63
CA PRO A 256 -47.29 -16.04 -17.79
C PRO A 256 -47.74 -15.97 -19.25
N ILE A 257 -46.84 -15.63 -20.16
CA ILE A 257 -47.12 -15.35 -21.58
C ILE A 257 -47.03 -16.64 -22.42
N ILE A 258 -46.28 -17.63 -21.95
CA ILE A 258 -46.02 -18.88 -22.68
C ILE A 258 -47.26 -19.80 -22.68
N PRO A 259 -47.58 -20.47 -23.82
CA PRO A 259 -48.64 -21.46 -23.91
C PRO A 259 -48.46 -22.62 -22.91
N ALA A 260 -49.57 -23.12 -22.35
CA ALA A 260 -49.53 -24.09 -21.24
C ALA A 260 -48.81 -25.41 -21.58
N ASP A 261 -48.86 -25.81 -22.84
CA ASP A 261 -48.19 -26.98 -23.41
C ASP A 261 -46.67 -26.79 -23.57
N GLU A 262 -46.18 -25.56 -23.69
CA GLU A 262 -44.76 -25.22 -23.85
C GLU A 262 -44.08 -24.86 -22.51
N LYS A 263 -44.84 -24.48 -21.48
CA LYS A 263 -44.30 -24.08 -20.16
C LYS A 263 -43.36 -25.11 -19.53
N ALA A 264 -43.67 -26.39 -19.67
CA ALA A 264 -42.88 -27.46 -19.09
C ALA A 264 -41.52 -27.63 -19.77
N ASP A 265 -41.43 -27.31 -21.06
CA ASP A 265 -40.17 -27.32 -21.82
C ASP A 265 -39.36 -26.06 -21.51
N GLU A 266 -39.99 -24.89 -21.43
CA GLU A 266 -39.33 -23.63 -21.05
C GLU A 266 -38.71 -23.71 -19.64
N MET A 267 -39.46 -24.23 -18.65
CA MET A 267 -38.95 -24.39 -17.28
C MET A 267 -37.76 -25.35 -17.23
N ARG A 268 -37.77 -26.41 -18.05
CA ARG A 268 -36.63 -27.34 -18.16
C ARG A 268 -35.42 -26.66 -18.77
N GLN A 269 -35.61 -25.84 -19.80
CA GLN A 269 -34.55 -25.12 -20.47
C GLN A 269 -33.91 -24.05 -19.57
N TRP A 270 -34.74 -23.33 -18.80
CA TRP A 270 -34.26 -22.38 -17.79
C TRP A 270 -33.52 -23.04 -16.65
N MET A 271 -34.06 -24.14 -16.08
CA MET A 271 -33.35 -24.90 -15.05
C MET A 271 -32.00 -25.41 -15.56
N GLY A 272 -31.93 -25.86 -16.81
CA GLY A 272 -30.67 -26.22 -17.47
C GLY A 272 -29.70 -25.04 -17.53
N SER A 273 -30.16 -23.88 -18.00
CA SER A 273 -29.33 -22.66 -18.08
C SER A 273 -28.80 -22.21 -16.72
N VAL A 274 -29.64 -22.26 -15.67
CA VAL A 274 -29.25 -21.93 -14.30
C VAL A 274 -28.20 -22.91 -13.78
N LEU A 275 -28.38 -24.21 -14.02
CA LEU A 275 -27.41 -25.24 -13.61
C LEU A 275 -26.07 -25.08 -14.33
N ASP A 276 -26.10 -24.83 -15.65
CA ASP A 276 -24.89 -24.61 -16.45
C ASP A 276 -24.13 -23.35 -15.99
N LYS A 277 -24.85 -22.26 -15.69
CA LYS A 277 -24.26 -21.06 -15.10
C LYS A 277 -23.68 -21.32 -13.72
N MET A 278 -24.40 -22.04 -12.85
CA MET A 278 -23.88 -22.41 -11.52
C MET A 278 -22.59 -23.24 -11.62
N ASP A 279 -22.50 -24.17 -12.56
CA ASP A 279 -21.30 -24.97 -12.75
C ASP A 279 -20.16 -24.16 -13.39
N TYR A 280 -20.47 -23.26 -14.33
CA TYR A 280 -19.52 -22.27 -14.84
C TYR A 280 -18.90 -21.44 -13.71
N PHE A 281 -19.71 -20.81 -12.85
CA PHE A 281 -19.21 -20.00 -11.75
C PHE A 281 -18.47 -20.80 -10.67
N LYS A 282 -18.87 -22.05 -10.40
CA LYS A 282 -18.08 -22.94 -9.53
C LYS A 282 -16.69 -23.21 -10.11
N VAL A 283 -16.62 -23.51 -11.40
CA VAL A 283 -15.35 -23.74 -12.11
C VAL A 283 -14.52 -22.47 -12.12
N GLU A 284 -15.12 -21.32 -12.38
CA GLU A 284 -14.45 -20.02 -12.42
C GLU A 284 -13.92 -19.61 -11.04
N HIS A 285 -14.72 -19.78 -9.99
CA HIS A 285 -14.31 -19.53 -8.61
C HIS A 285 -13.20 -20.49 -8.16
N CYS A 286 -13.31 -21.78 -8.49
CA CYS A 286 -12.22 -22.73 -8.26
C CYS A 286 -10.98 -22.38 -9.08
N ARG A 287 -11.16 -21.82 -10.28
CA ARG A 287 -10.08 -21.32 -11.13
C ARG A 287 -9.43 -20.10 -10.50
N TYR A 288 -10.15 -19.11 -9.98
CA TYR A 288 -9.57 -17.94 -9.32
C TYR A 288 -8.87 -18.27 -8.01
N VAL A 289 -9.44 -19.17 -7.20
CA VAL A 289 -8.76 -19.66 -5.99
C VAL A 289 -7.51 -20.43 -6.37
N ARG A 290 -7.56 -21.26 -7.42
CA ARG A 290 -6.40 -22.00 -7.92
C ARG A 290 -5.38 -21.09 -8.57
N GLU A 291 -5.78 -20.09 -9.35
CA GLU A 291 -4.92 -19.07 -9.96
C GLU A 291 -4.30 -18.17 -8.89
N GLY A 292 -5.03 -17.78 -7.83
CA GLY A 292 -4.46 -17.04 -6.70
C GLY A 292 -3.45 -17.88 -5.91
N VAL A 293 -3.76 -19.15 -5.66
CA VAL A 293 -2.82 -20.11 -5.06
C VAL A 293 -1.64 -20.37 -5.99
N THR A 294 -1.84 -20.49 -7.30
CA THR A 294 -0.80 -20.73 -8.29
C THR A 294 0.04 -19.48 -8.55
N LEU A 295 -0.52 -18.27 -8.47
CA LEU A 295 0.22 -17.01 -8.55
C LEU A 295 1.05 -16.79 -7.30
N LEU A 296 0.53 -17.15 -6.12
CA LEU A 296 1.31 -17.25 -4.89
C LEU A 296 2.43 -18.31 -5.05
N GLU A 297 2.10 -19.53 -5.49
CA GLU A 297 3.07 -20.61 -5.72
C GLU A 297 4.11 -20.26 -6.78
N LEU A 298 3.77 -19.52 -7.84
CA LEU A 298 4.66 -19.08 -8.92
C LEU A 298 5.53 -17.89 -8.48
N ALA A 299 4.98 -16.93 -7.74
CA ALA A 299 5.74 -15.87 -7.10
C ALA A 299 6.79 -16.46 -6.13
N LEU A 300 6.46 -17.58 -5.48
CA LEU A 300 7.35 -18.34 -4.60
C LEU A 300 8.32 -19.26 -5.36
N TRP A 301 7.94 -19.78 -6.54
CA TRP A 301 8.81 -20.63 -7.38
C TRP A 301 9.91 -19.85 -8.11
N LYS A 302 9.68 -18.58 -8.46
CA LYS A 302 10.70 -17.74 -9.12
C LYS A 302 11.91 -17.48 -8.19
N VAL A 303 11.72 -17.53 -6.86
CA VAL A 303 12.79 -17.48 -5.85
C VAL A 303 13.68 -18.73 -5.91
N LYS A 304 13.10 -19.93 -6.10
CA LYS A 304 13.85 -21.20 -6.28
C LYS A 304 14.60 -21.31 -7.61
N LEU A 305 14.21 -20.55 -8.63
CA LEU A 305 14.89 -20.54 -9.93
C LEU A 305 16.09 -19.58 -9.96
N GLY A 306 16.14 -18.58 -9.07
CA GLY A 306 17.34 -17.76 -8.85
C GLY A 306 18.51 -18.53 -8.22
N GLU A 307 18.25 -19.69 -7.61
CA GLU A 307 19.28 -20.61 -7.07
C GLU A 307 19.84 -21.59 -8.13
N LYS A 308 19.26 -21.64 -9.34
CA LYS A 308 19.66 -22.61 -10.38
C LYS A 308 20.78 -22.17 -11.31
N GLU A 309 21.50 -21.09 -11.01
CA GLU A 309 22.79 -20.83 -11.67
C GLU A 309 23.96 -21.59 -11.04
N GLU A 310 23.78 -22.31 -9.91
CA GLU A 310 24.88 -23.13 -9.35
C GLU A 310 24.51 -24.62 -9.13
N SER A 311 24.81 -25.39 -10.19
CA SER A 311 25.33 -26.76 -10.16
C SER A 311 24.37 -27.97 -9.98
N CYS A 312 24.70 -29.00 -10.76
CA CYS A 312 24.07 -30.31 -10.87
C CYS A 312 23.98 -31.10 -9.54
N ALA A 313 22.81 -31.69 -9.25
CA ALA A 313 22.62 -33.15 -9.04
C ALA A 313 21.25 -33.50 -8.41
N GLU A 314 20.55 -34.42 -9.08
CA GLU A 314 19.61 -35.45 -8.59
C GLU A 314 18.52 -35.15 -7.52
N GLY A 315 17.26 -35.12 -8.01
CA GLY A 315 16.22 -36.09 -7.64
C GLY A 315 15.61 -36.08 -6.22
N ARG A 316 14.44 -35.41 -6.07
CA ARG A 316 13.23 -35.92 -5.36
C ARG A 316 12.14 -34.83 -5.31
N THR A 317 11.06 -35.01 -6.07
CA THR A 317 9.84 -34.20 -5.95
C THR A 317 9.04 -34.63 -4.71
N LYS A 318 9.04 -33.81 -3.65
CA LYS A 318 8.17 -34.00 -2.47
C LYS A 318 6.80 -33.37 -2.73
N LYS A 319 5.73 -34.18 -2.68
CA LYS A 319 4.33 -33.73 -2.75
C LYS A 319 3.92 -33.03 -1.44
N ALA A 320 3.09 -31.99 -1.54
CA ALA A 320 2.51 -31.28 -0.40
C ALA A 320 1.74 -32.23 0.53
N LYS A 321 1.81 -32.00 1.84
CA LYS A 321 1.20 -32.86 2.87
C LYS A 321 0.41 -31.98 3.85
N ILE A 322 -0.83 -32.37 4.14
CA ILE A 322 -1.70 -31.66 5.10
C ILE A 322 -1.53 -32.35 6.46
N ASP A 323 -0.92 -31.68 7.44
CA ASP A 323 -0.90 -32.16 8.82
C ASP A 323 -2.07 -31.59 9.62
N VAL A 324 -2.83 -32.48 10.25
CA VAL A 324 -4.00 -32.17 11.08
C VAL A 324 -3.65 -32.51 12.52
N GLU A 325 -3.06 -31.57 13.26
CA GLU A 325 -2.94 -31.68 14.72
C GLU A 325 -3.94 -30.76 15.42
N SER A 326 -4.84 -31.36 16.22
CA SER A 326 -5.76 -30.69 17.15
C SER A 326 -4.96 -29.99 18.27
N VAL A 327 -5.22 -28.78 18.75
CA VAL A 327 -6.45 -28.27 19.40
C VAL A 327 -6.48 -26.72 19.26
N ARG A 328 -7.02 -26.24 18.15
CA ARG A 328 -7.62 -24.92 17.84
C ARG A 328 -7.62 -24.84 16.30
N LYS A 329 -8.77 -24.60 15.68
CA LYS A 329 -9.04 -24.79 14.23
C LYS A 329 -8.24 -23.84 13.31
N GLU A 330 -6.92 -23.93 13.26
CA GLU A 330 -6.08 -23.29 12.24
C GLU A 330 -5.57 -24.35 11.28
N ARG A 331 -6.16 -24.43 10.08
CA ARG A 331 -5.66 -25.31 9.03
C ARG A 331 -4.43 -24.67 8.39
N ARG A 332 -3.30 -25.39 8.41
CA ARG A 332 -2.03 -24.99 7.80
C ARG A 332 -1.89 -25.69 6.46
N ILE A 333 -1.50 -24.94 5.43
CA ILE A 333 -1.01 -25.53 4.18
C ILE A 333 0.51 -25.38 4.19
N THR A 334 1.23 -26.50 4.19
CA THR A 334 2.66 -26.55 3.96
C THR A 334 2.89 -26.91 2.49
N CYS A 335 3.36 -25.95 1.70
CA CYS A 335 3.87 -26.24 0.37
C CYS A 335 5.23 -26.95 0.50
N GLY A 336 5.79 -27.55 -0.56
CA GLY A 336 7.11 -28.22 -0.52
C GLY A 336 8.33 -27.31 -0.28
N ALA A 337 8.12 -26.13 0.30
CA ALA A 337 9.08 -25.22 0.90
C ALA A 337 8.58 -24.95 2.34
N ASP A 338 9.46 -24.68 3.30
CA ASP A 338 9.12 -24.47 4.72
C ASP A 338 8.28 -23.18 4.97
N MET A 339 7.19 -23.02 4.24
CA MET A 339 6.30 -21.88 4.22
C MET A 339 4.91 -22.29 4.70
N VAL A 340 4.35 -21.52 5.63
CA VAL A 340 3.06 -21.78 6.28
C VAL A 340 2.06 -20.69 5.89
N ILE A 341 0.97 -21.08 5.23
CA ILE A 341 -0.20 -20.20 5.04
C ILE A 341 -1.24 -20.54 6.09
N LYS A 342 -1.68 -19.53 6.85
CA LYS A 342 -2.71 -19.67 7.90
C LYS A 342 -4.05 -19.09 7.44
N ASN A 343 -5.12 -19.45 8.16
CA ASN A 343 -6.51 -19.03 7.90
C ASN A 343 -7.09 -19.50 6.56
N VAL A 344 -6.62 -20.64 6.05
CA VAL A 344 -7.17 -21.26 4.84
C VAL A 344 -8.44 -22.06 5.17
N LEU A 345 -9.49 -21.91 4.34
CA LEU A 345 -10.83 -22.44 4.60
C LEU A 345 -10.88 -23.99 4.73
N PRO A 346 -11.92 -24.52 5.42
CA PRO A 346 -12.17 -25.96 5.54
C PRO A 346 -12.56 -26.72 4.25
N PHE A 347 -12.85 -26.02 3.15
CA PHE A 347 -13.41 -26.62 1.93
C PHE A 347 -12.37 -27.30 1.03
N LEU A 348 -11.08 -27.24 1.37
CA LEU A 348 -10.00 -28.02 0.72
C LEU A 348 -9.98 -29.50 1.18
N GLN A 349 -11.15 -30.12 1.34
CA GLN A 349 -11.22 -31.58 1.25
C GLN A 349 -11.23 -31.94 -0.24
N LEU A 350 -10.06 -31.88 -0.87
CA LEU A 350 -9.81 -32.59 -2.12
C LEU A 350 -9.87 -34.09 -1.76
N LYS A 351 -10.99 -34.74 -2.10
CA LYS A 351 -11.08 -36.20 -2.13
C LYS A 351 -10.23 -36.74 -3.29
#